data_AF-A0A7C4W009-F1
#
_entry.id   AF-A0A7C4W009-F1
#
_cell.length_a   1.000
_cell.length_b   1.000
_cell.length_c   1.000
_cell.angle_alpha   90.00
_cell.angle_beta   90.00
_cell.angle_gamma   90.00
#
_symmetry.space_group_name_H-M   'P 1'
#
loop_
_entity.id
_entity.type
_entity.pdbx_description
1 polymer ?
#
loop_
_entity_poly.entity_id
_entity_poly.type
_entity_poly.pdbx_seq_one_letter_code
_entity_poly.pdbx_strand_id
1 'polypeptide(L)'
;MARISKSQLEKLQKKYKTDAAIGELFGITRQAVHQLRTKYGIDPVAQKHAARNQEIVTLFKNGTSGTKIADKYKLSVSQTYRIINDGTAAKKGTKKK
;
A
#
# COMPACT_ATOMS: atom_id res chain seq x y z
N MET A 1 -1.11 20.20 19.89
CA MET A 1 -1.02 18.80 19.40
C MET A 1 -2.42 18.29 19.15
N ALA A 2 -2.70 17.75 17.95
CA ALA A 2 -3.97 17.08 17.69
C ALA A 2 -4.14 15.90 18.66
N ARG A 3 -5.24 15.89 19.42
CA ARG A 3 -5.56 14.85 20.40
C ARG A 3 -6.28 13.70 19.70
N ILE A 4 -5.56 12.93 18.88
CA ILE A 4 -6.10 11.67 18.34
C ILE A 4 -5.82 10.57 19.35
N SER A 5 -6.87 9.95 19.90
CA SER A 5 -6.70 8.81 20.81
C SER A 5 -6.33 7.53 20.04
N LYS A 6 -5.75 6.55 20.74
CA LYS A 6 -5.36 5.25 20.15
C LYS A 6 -6.54 4.57 19.45
N SER A 7 -7.68 4.44 20.13
CA SER A 7 -8.88 3.79 19.60
C SER A 7 -9.49 4.55 18.41
N GLN A 8 -9.37 5.87 18.40
CA GLN A 8 -9.81 6.70 17.29
C GLN A 8 -8.91 6.51 16.07
N LEU A 9 -7.59 6.44 16.25
CA LEU A 9 -6.64 6.21 15.17
C LEU A 9 -6.83 4.83 14.51
N GLU A 10 -7.12 3.80 15.31
CA GLU A 10 -7.43 2.45 14.80
C GLU A 10 -8.71 2.43 13.95
N LYS A 11 -9.78 3.09 14.40
CA LYS A 11 -11.02 3.22 13.61
C LYS A 11 -10.78 4.00 12.32
N LEU A 12 -9.98 5.06 12.39
CA LEU A 12 -9.63 5.88 11.24
C LEU A 12 -8.79 5.12 10.22
N GLN A 13 -7.87 4.24 10.62
CA GLN A 13 -7.13 3.39 9.67
C GLN A 13 -8.02 2.38 8.94
N LYS A 14 -9.05 1.84 9.62
CA LYS A 14 -10.02 0.94 8.97
C LYS A 14 -10.83 1.68 7.91
N LYS A 15 -11.22 2.93 8.20
CA LYS A 15 -12.01 3.78 7.30
C LYS A 15 -11.17 4.40 6.18
N TYR A 16 -9.98 4.88 6.50
CA TYR A 16 -9.07 5.59 5.60
C TYR A 16 -7.81 4.77 5.39
N LYS A 17 -7.59 4.36 4.13
CA LYS A 17 -6.45 3.51 3.73
C LYS A 17 -5.08 4.19 3.91
N THR A 18 -5.02 5.47 4.27
CA THR A 18 -3.77 6.26 4.24
C THR A 18 -3.66 7.23 5.41
N ASP A 19 -2.45 7.31 5.99
CA ASP A 19 -2.12 8.30 7.03
C ASP A 19 -2.26 9.75 6.54
N ALA A 20 -2.13 10.00 5.23
CA ALA A 20 -2.30 11.32 4.64
C ALA A 20 -3.76 11.79 4.71
N ALA A 21 -4.70 10.90 4.35
CA ALA A 21 -6.14 11.18 4.45
C ALA A 21 -6.57 11.41 5.91
N ILE A 22 -5.96 10.68 6.86
CA ILE A 22 -6.17 10.94 8.29
C ILE A 22 -5.60 12.32 8.68
N GLY A 23 -4.42 12.68 8.15
CA GLY A 23 -3.82 13.98 8.41
C GLY A 23 -4.68 15.15 7.95
N GLU A 24 -5.21 15.07 6.73
CA GLU A 24 -6.10 16.09 6.14
C GLU A 24 -7.34 16.36 7.00
N LEU A 25 -7.95 15.32 7.57
CA LEU A 25 -9.15 15.45 8.42
C LEU A 25 -8.90 16.22 9.71
N PHE A 26 -7.68 16.14 10.25
CA PHE A 26 -7.32 16.76 11.52
C PHE A 26 -6.43 18.01 11.34
N GLY A 27 -6.19 18.43 10.08
CA GLY A 27 -5.31 19.55 9.76
C GLY A 27 -3.86 19.30 10.20
N ILE A 28 -3.42 18.03 10.23
CA ILE A 28 -2.06 17.65 10.62
C ILE A 28 -1.33 16.97 9.47
N THR A 29 0.00 16.98 9.54
CA THR A 29 0.81 16.32 8.53
C THR A 29 0.66 14.81 8.62
N ARG A 30 0.81 14.13 7.47
CA ARG A 30 0.94 12.66 7.39
C ARG A 30 2.01 12.13 8.34
N GLN A 31 3.10 12.89 8.54
CA GLN A 31 4.20 12.49 9.42
C GLN A 31 3.80 12.54 10.90
N ALA A 32 2.97 13.50 11.31
CA ALA A 32 2.42 13.54 12.65
C ALA A 32 1.52 12.32 12.92
N VAL A 33 0.67 11.94 11.96
CA VAL A 33 -0.14 10.71 12.05
C VAL A 33 0.75 9.47 12.16
N HIS A 34 1.83 9.40 11.37
CA HIS A 34 2.78 8.30 11.44
C HIS A 34 3.45 8.21 12.82
N GLN A 35 3.88 9.33 13.40
CA GLN A 35 4.47 9.35 14.74
C GLN A 35 3.47 8.91 15.82
N LEU A 36 2.21 9.35 15.73
CA LEU A 36 1.14 8.91 16.63
C LEU A 36 0.90 7.41 16.50
N ARG A 37 0.85 6.91 15.27
CA ARG A 37 0.69 5.49 14.97
C ARG A 37 1.81 4.66 15.61
N THR A 38 3.07 5.06 15.41
CA THR A 38 4.24 4.40 16.01
C THR A 38 4.22 4.47 17.52
N LYS A 39 3.87 5.62 18.11
CA LYS A 39 3.74 5.80 19.57
C LYS A 39 2.69 4.87 20.18
N TYR A 40 1.59 4.61 19.47
CA TYR A 40 0.52 3.74 19.94
C TYR A 40 0.72 2.25 19.60
N GLY A 41 1.79 1.91 18.88
CA GLY A 41 2.09 0.54 18.45
C GLY A 41 1.08 0.00 17.42
N ILE A 42 0.49 0.88 16.60
CA ILE A 42 -0.46 0.49 15.56
C ILE A 42 0.33 0.25 14.28
N ASP A 43 0.21 -0.90 13.64
CA ASP A 43 0.91 -1.15 12.37
C ASP A 43 0.31 -0.35 11.20
N PRO A 44 1.08 -0.07 10.13
CA PRO A 44 0.51 0.52 8.94
C PRO A 44 -0.36 -0.53 8.24
N VAL A 45 -1.35 -0.10 7.46
CA VAL A 45 -2.22 -1.00 6.71
C VAL A 45 -1.41 -1.81 5.70
N ALA A 46 -1.01 -3.03 6.09
CA ALA A 46 -0.05 -3.87 5.37
C ALA A 46 -0.51 -4.22 3.94
N GLN A 47 -1.82 -4.30 3.71
CA GLN A 47 -2.41 -4.75 2.44
C GLN A 47 -3.06 -3.64 1.62
N LYS A 48 -2.65 -2.38 1.82
CA LYS A 48 -3.24 -1.21 1.16
C LYS A 48 -3.44 -1.36 -0.37
N HIS A 49 -2.54 -2.08 -1.04
CA HIS A 49 -2.57 -2.29 -2.49
C HIS A 49 -2.48 -3.76 -2.90
N ALA A 50 -2.73 -4.70 -1.98
CA ALA A 50 -2.57 -6.13 -2.26
C ALA A 50 -3.47 -6.59 -3.43
N ALA A 51 -4.75 -6.23 -3.41
CA ALA A 51 -5.71 -6.58 -4.46
C ALA A 51 -5.30 -6.02 -5.84
N ARG A 52 -4.95 -4.73 -5.90
CA ARG A 52 -4.48 -4.09 -7.16
C ARG A 52 -3.23 -4.78 -7.70
N ASN A 53 -2.27 -5.08 -6.82
CA ASN A 53 -1.01 -5.70 -7.22
C ASN A 53 -1.24 -7.14 -7.74
N GLN A 54 -2.15 -7.89 -7.12
CA GLN A 54 -2.56 -9.21 -7.62
C GLN A 54 -3.21 -9.10 -9.01
N GLU A 55 -4.09 -8.13 -9.22
CA GLU A 55 -4.73 -7.91 -10.52
C GLU A 55 -3.71 -7.54 -11.61
N ILE A 56 -2.73 -6.68 -11.29
CA ILE A 56 -1.61 -6.34 -12.19
C ILE A 56 -0.85 -7.60 -12.62
N VAL A 57 -0.52 -8.49 -11.67
CA VAL A 57 0.19 -9.74 -11.95
C VAL A 57 -0.66 -10.67 -12.83
N THR A 58 -1.97 -10.77 -12.57
CA THR A 58 -2.88 -11.58 -13.37
C THR A 58 -3.01 -11.06 -14.80
N LEU A 59 -3.20 -9.75 -14.99
CA LEU A 59 -3.29 -9.12 -16.31
C LEU A 59 -2.01 -9.34 -17.14
N PHE A 60 -0.85 -9.25 -16.49
CA PHE A 60 0.43 -9.52 -17.14
C PHE A 60 0.57 -10.99 -17.55
N LYS A 61 0.18 -11.94 -16.68
CA LYS A 61 0.15 -13.37 -17.00
C LYS A 61 -0.81 -13.71 -18.15
N ASN A 62 -1.90 -12.96 -18.27
CA ASN A 62 -2.85 -13.09 -19.37
C ASN A 62 -2.35 -12.43 -20.68
N GLY A 63 -1.11 -11.93 -20.73
CA GLY A 63 -0.49 -11.38 -21.94
C GLY A 63 -0.67 -9.87 -22.14
N THR A 64 -1.24 -9.15 -21.17
CA THR A 64 -1.33 -7.67 -21.26
C THR A 64 0.06 -7.07 -21.06
N SER A 65 0.47 -6.11 -21.91
CA SER A 65 1.79 -5.47 -21.76
C SER A 65 1.90 -4.67 -20.47
N GLY A 66 3.09 -4.65 -19.87
CA GLY A 66 3.36 -3.86 -18.67
C GLY A 66 3.10 -2.36 -18.85
N THR A 67 3.30 -1.82 -20.05
CA THR A 67 2.98 -0.41 -20.38
C THR A 67 1.48 -0.12 -20.34
N LYS A 68 0.64 -0.96 -20.95
CA LYS A 68 -0.82 -0.82 -20.90
C LYS A 68 -1.36 -0.95 -19.48
N ILE A 69 -0.77 -1.85 -18.68
CA ILE A 69 -1.11 -2.00 -17.26
C ILE A 69 -0.74 -0.73 -16.49
N ALA A 70 0.46 -0.17 -16.73
CA ALA A 70 0.91 1.06 -16.09
C ALA A 70 -0.07 2.21 -16.34
N ASP A 71 -0.51 2.39 -17.59
CA ASP A 71 -1.49 3.41 -17.97
C ASP A 71 -2.84 3.20 -17.28
N LYS A 72 -3.36 1.96 -17.30
CA LYS A 72 -4.65 1.60 -16.67
C LYS A 72 -4.68 1.94 -15.17
N TYR A 73 -3.58 1.69 -14.45
CA TYR A 73 -3.49 1.94 -13.00
C TYR A 73 -2.84 3.27 -12.65
N LYS A 74 -2.49 4.10 -13.64
CA LYS A 74 -1.75 5.36 -13.45
C LYS A 74 -0.48 5.18 -12.60
N LEU A 75 0.25 4.11 -12.87
CA LEU A 75 1.52 3.80 -12.22
C LEU A 75 2.68 4.10 -13.18
N SER A 76 3.87 4.35 -12.64
CA SER A 76 5.05 4.39 -13.50
C SER A 76 5.31 2.99 -14.08
N VAL A 77 5.86 2.96 -15.30
CA VAL A 77 6.22 1.69 -15.96
C VAL A 77 7.17 0.88 -15.07
N SER A 78 8.18 1.54 -14.48
CA SER A 78 9.13 0.91 -13.55
C SER A 78 8.43 0.31 -12.31
N GLN A 79 7.50 1.05 -11.69
CA GLN A 79 6.75 0.55 -10.54
C GLN A 79 5.87 -0.65 -10.92
N THR A 80 5.29 -0.64 -12.11
CA THR A 80 4.46 -1.74 -12.62
C THR A 80 5.29 -3.00 -12.77
N TYR A 81 6.48 -2.92 -13.38
CA TYR A 81 7.38 -4.06 -13.50
C TYR A 81 7.93 -4.52 -12.14
N ARG A 82 8.17 -3.63 -11.18
CA ARG A 82 8.50 -4.02 -9.80
C ARG A 82 7.39 -4.87 -9.17
N ILE A 83 6.13 -4.42 -9.26
CA ILE A 83 4.97 -5.17 -8.74
C ILE A 83 4.84 -6.53 -9.42
N ILE A 84 5.04 -6.60 -10.74
CA ILE A 84 5.02 -7.85 -11.50
C ILE A 84 6.14 -8.78 -11.03
N ASN A 85 7.37 -8.27 -10.89
CA ASN A 85 8.52 -9.04 -10.45
C ASN A 85 8.35 -9.55 -9.01
N ASP A 86 7.94 -8.69 -8.08
CA ASP A 86 7.71 -9.07 -6.69
C ASP A 86 6.61 -10.15 -6.57
N GLY A 87 5.53 -10.00 -7.35
CA GLY A 87 4.43 -10.96 -7.39
C GLY A 87 4.72 -12.27 -8.12
N THR A 88 5.76 -12.31 -8.97
CA THR A 88 6.20 -13.54 -9.68
C THR A 88 7.37 -14.22 -8.97
N ALA A 89 8.25 -13.46 -8.31
CA ALA A 89 9.41 -13.94 -7.55
C ALA A 89 9.01 -14.71 -6.27
N ALA A 90 7.84 -14.45 -5.69
CA ALA A 90 7.29 -15.24 -4.58
C ALA A 90 7.16 -16.75 -4.89
N LYS A 91 7.20 -17.17 -6.17
CA LYS A 91 7.25 -18.60 -6.57
C LYS A 91 8.66 -19.18 -6.78
N LYS A 92 9.74 -18.38 -6.74
CA LYS A 92 11.13 -18.86 -6.99
C LYS A 92 11.97 -19.05 -5.72
N GLY A 93 11.34 -19.02 -4.55
CA GLY A 93 11.98 -19.14 -3.24
C GLY A 93 12.09 -20.55 -2.65
N THR A 94 12.19 -21.61 -3.47
CA THR A 94 12.56 -22.96 -3.01
C THR A 94 13.65 -23.56 -3.89
N LYS A 95 14.88 -23.07 -3.75
CA LYS A 95 16.06 -23.92 -3.89
C LYS A 95 16.79 -23.90 -2.56
N LYS A 96 16.40 -24.85 -1.70
CA LYS A 96 17.19 -25.25 -0.53
C LYS A 96 18.52 -25.78 -1.05
N LYS A 97 19.61 -25.22 -0.54
CA LYS A 97 20.96 -25.76 -0.70
C LYS A 97 21.16 -26.87 0.31
#